data_AF-A0A3B8U6L4-F1
#
_entry.id   AF-A0A3B8U6L4-F1
#
_cell.length_a   1.000
_cell.length_b   1.000
_cell.length_c   1.000
_cell.angle_alpha   90.00
_cell.angle_beta   90.00
_cell.angle_gamma   90.00
#
_symmetry.space_group_name_H-M   'P 1'
#
loop_
_entity.id
_entity.type
_entity.pdbx_description
1 polymer ?
#
loop_
_entity_poly.entity_id
_entity_poly.type
_entity_poly.pdbx_seq_one_letter_code
_entity_poly.pdbx_strand_id
1 'polypeptide(L)'
;MSLHETMNELDRLLSHLTKDLVKAFRGNKTAAQRVRTGTINLEKVAKIFRRESVAAEKSGKFKKKGKAEKATVKKAVKKPKRKR
;
A
#
# COMPACT_ATOMS: atom_id res chain seq x y z
N MET A 1 -6.41 6.49 -4.52
CA MET A 1 -5.27 5.64 -4.89
C MET A 1 -5.64 4.22 -4.49
N SER A 2 -4.83 3.21 -4.78
CA SER A 2 -5.01 1.93 -4.08
C SER A 2 -4.46 2.05 -2.66
N LEU A 3 -5.04 1.31 -1.70
CA LEU A 3 -4.57 1.30 -0.30
C LEU A 3 -3.07 0.95 -0.18
N HIS A 4 -2.57 0.08 -1.07
CA HIS A 4 -1.17 -0.32 -1.07
C HIS A 4 -0.25 0.83 -1.56
N GLU A 5 -0.67 1.60 -2.55
CA GLU A 5 0.06 2.79 -3.00
C GLU A 5 0.11 3.85 -1.91
N THR A 6 -1.00 4.09 -1.20
CA THR A 6 -1.04 5.07 -0.11
C THR A 6 -0.19 4.65 1.08
N MET A 7 -0.12 3.35 1.38
CA MET A 7 0.83 2.80 2.37
C MET A 7 2.28 3.09 1.98
N ASN A 8 2.66 2.83 0.72
CA ASN A 8 4.02 3.09 0.24
C ASN A 8 4.37 4.60 0.25
N GLU A 9 3.40 5.45 -0.11
CA GLU A 9 3.59 6.90 -0.08
C GLU A 9 3.76 7.43 1.35
N LEU A 10 2.95 6.93 2.29
CA LEU A 10 3.10 7.22 3.73
C LEU A 10 4.48 6.84 4.26
N ASP A 11 4.96 5.63 3.95
CA ASP A 11 6.26 5.16 4.39
C ASP A 11 7.42 6.03 3.85
N ARG A 12 7.35 6.40 2.57
CA ARG A 12 8.33 7.31 1.95
C ARG A 12 8.32 8.69 2.60
N LEU A 13 7.14 9.26 2.84
CA LEU A 13 6.99 10.57 3.48
C LEU A 13 7.55 10.56 4.91
N LEU A 14 7.24 9.54 5.69
CA LEU A 14 7.77 9.37 7.05
C LEU A 14 9.29 9.21 7.04
N SER A 15 9.82 8.40 6.12
CA SER A 15 11.27 8.21 5.94
C SER A 15 12.01 9.50 5.58
N HIS A 16 11.41 10.37 4.75
CA HIS A 16 12.01 11.67 4.41
C HIS A 16 11.91 12.66 5.57
N LEU A 17 10.76 12.73 6.24
CA LEU A 17 10.52 13.62 7.37
C LEU A 17 11.47 13.33 8.53
N THR A 18 11.64 12.06 8.88
CA THR A 18 12.56 11.64 9.95
C THR A 18 14.01 12.04 9.66
N LYS A 19 14.47 11.85 8.42
CA LYS A 19 15.82 12.29 7.99
C LYS A 19 16.00 13.80 8.06
N ASP A 20 14.99 14.57 7.65
CA ASP A 20 15.07 16.03 7.67
C ASP A 20 14.86 16.62 9.07
N LEU A 21 14.12 15.95 9.95
CA LEU A 21 14.00 16.31 11.37
C LEU A 21 15.36 16.31 12.07
N VAL A 22 16.21 15.30 11.83
CA VAL A 22 17.57 15.24 12.40
C VAL A 22 18.40 16.45 11.95
N LYS A 23 18.29 16.86 10.69
CA LYS A 23 19.01 18.03 10.16
C LYS A 23 18.43 19.34 10.69
N ALA A 24 17.12 19.42 10.81
CA ALA A 24 16.42 20.60 11.35
C ALA A 24 16.81 20.83 12.82
N PHE A 25 16.89 19.76 13.62
CA PHE A 25 17.34 19.82 15.01
C PHE A 25 18.78 20.35 15.14
N ARG A 26 19.64 20.03 14.17
CA ARG A 26 21.01 20.58 14.08
C ARG A 26 21.08 22.02 13.55
N GLY A 27 19.95 22.71 13.41
CA GLY A 27 19.89 24.11 12.98
C GLY A 27 19.80 24.34 11.47
N ASN A 28 19.60 23.31 10.64
CA ASN A 28 19.44 23.50 9.20
C ASN A 28 18.05 24.08 8.86
N LYS A 29 18.02 25.37 8.51
CA LYS A 29 16.79 26.12 8.18
C LYS A 29 16.02 25.53 6.98
N THR A 30 16.73 25.08 5.95
CA THR A 30 16.10 24.48 4.76
C THR A 30 15.45 23.15 5.10
N ALA A 31 16.10 22.32 5.92
CA ALA A 31 15.51 21.09 6.41
C ALA A 31 14.28 21.36 7.27
N ALA A 32 14.32 22.37 8.15
CA ALA A 32 13.14 22.77 8.93
C ALA A 32 11.96 23.18 8.04
N GLN A 33 12.21 23.89 6.94
CA GLN A 33 11.17 24.24 5.97
C GLN A 33 10.62 23.01 5.24
N ARG A 34 11.46 22.05 4.86
CA ARG A 34 11.03 20.77 4.28
C ARG A 34 10.21 19.94 5.25
N VAL A 35 10.55 19.95 6.54
CA VAL A 35 9.74 19.30 7.57
C VAL A 35 8.35 19.93 7.64
N ARG A 36 8.24 21.27 7.62
CA ARG A 36 6.95 21.97 7.62
C ARG A 36 6.08 21.63 6.41
N THR A 37 6.64 21.61 5.20
CA THR A 37 5.88 21.25 4.01
C THR A 37 5.55 19.76 3.99
N GLY A 38 6.48 18.92 4.45
CA GLY A 38 6.31 17.48 4.56
C GLY A 38 5.21 17.08 5.53
N THR A 39 5.05 17.77 6.67
CA THR A 39 3.96 17.47 7.63
C THR A 39 2.58 17.82 7.07
N ILE A 40 2.47 18.90 6.29
CA ILE A 40 1.22 19.25 5.58
C ILE A 40 0.86 18.15 4.56
N ASN A 41 1.85 17.66 3.82
CA ASN A 41 1.63 16.58 2.85
C ASN A 41 1.29 15.25 3.55
N LEU A 42 1.97 14.94 4.66
CA LEU A 42 1.69 13.78 5.49
C LEU A 42 0.24 13.80 5.98
N GLU A 43 -0.28 14.95 6.43
CA GLU A 43 -1.66 15.08 6.87
C GLU A 43 -2.66 14.73 5.75
N LYS A 44 -2.41 15.21 4.52
CA LYS A 44 -3.27 14.92 3.36
C LYS A 44 -3.29 13.42 3.05
N VAL A 45 -2.13 12.80 2.95
CA VAL A 45 -2.03 11.36 2.64
C VAL A 45 -2.59 10.52 3.78
N ALA A 46 -2.37 10.90 5.05
CA ALA A 46 -2.91 10.21 6.21
C ALA A 46 -4.45 10.21 6.22
N LYS A 47 -5.09 11.32 5.83
CA LYS A 47 -6.55 11.39 5.68
C LYS A 47 -7.06 10.44 4.60
N ILE A 48 -6.37 10.35 3.47
CA ILE A 48 -6.70 9.43 2.37
C ILE A 48 -6.57 7.99 2.85
N PHE A 49 -5.41 7.64 3.43
CA PHE A 49 -5.16 6.31 4.00
C PHE A 49 -6.23 5.91 5.01
N ARG A 50 -6.63 6.80 5.93
CA ARG A 50 -7.69 6.51 6.89
C ARG A 50 -9.01 6.13 6.22
N ARG A 51 -9.41 6.86 5.17
CA ARG A 51 -10.63 6.57 4.41
C ARG A 51 -10.53 5.23 3.69
N GLU A 52 -9.41 4.98 3.00
CA GLU A 52 -9.16 3.76 2.24
C GLU A 52 -9.04 2.53 3.17
N SER A 53 -8.41 2.67 4.34
CA SER A 53 -8.28 1.62 5.35
C SER A 53 -9.64 1.21 5.90
N VAL A 54 -10.46 2.18 6.31
CA VAL A 54 -11.82 1.91 6.81
C VAL A 54 -12.69 1.28 5.73
N ALA A 55 -12.58 1.75 4.48
CA ALA A 55 -13.30 1.15 3.36
C ALA A 55 -12.85 -0.29 3.07
N ALA A 56 -11.55 -0.59 3.18
CA ALA A 56 -11.00 -1.93 3.01
C ALA A 56 -11.41 -2.88 4.16
N GLU A 57 -11.51 -2.38 5.40
CA GLU A 57 -12.02 -3.17 6.52
C GLU A 57 -13.51 -3.50 6.33
N LYS A 58 -14.33 -2.49 5.98
CA LYS A 58 -15.77 -2.65 5.73
C LYS A 58 -16.06 -3.57 4.54
N SER A 59 -15.23 -3.53 3.49
CA SER A 59 -15.37 -4.39 2.32
C SER A 59 -14.78 -5.80 2.53
N GLY A 60 -14.27 -6.13 3.72
CA GLY A 60 -13.69 -7.44 4.03
C GLY A 60 -12.37 -7.71 3.31
N LYS A 61 -11.79 -6.74 2.58
CA LYS A 61 -10.53 -6.87 1.84
C LYS A 61 -9.31 -7.00 2.76
N PHE A 62 -9.43 -6.61 4.03
CA PHE A 62 -8.44 -6.94 5.06
C PHE A 62 -8.48 -8.41 5.50
N LYS A 63 -9.59 -9.13 5.28
CA LYS A 63 -9.77 -10.54 5.63
C LYS A 63 -9.69 -11.45 4.39
N LYS A 64 -8.50 -11.57 3.77
CA LYS A 64 -8.00 -12.83 3.16
C LYS A 64 -6.60 -12.66 2.57
N LYS A 65 -5.57 -13.06 3.33
CA LYS A 65 -4.53 -13.94 2.76
C LYS A 65 -4.93 -15.36 3.12
N GLY A 66 -5.74 -15.94 2.25
CA GLY A 66 -6.29 -17.27 2.43
C GLY A 66 -6.91 -17.75 1.13
N LYS A 67 -6.11 -17.77 0.07
CA LYS A 67 -6.23 -18.75 -1.02
C LYS A 67 -4.81 -19.04 -1.50
N ALA A 68 -4.31 -20.18 -1.08
CA ALA A 68 -3.17 -20.83 -1.69
C ALA A 68 -3.38 -20.86 -3.20
N GLU A 69 -2.39 -20.36 -3.93
CA GLU A 69 -2.20 -20.75 -5.32
C GLU A 69 -1.98 -22.25 -5.37
N LYS A 70 -2.80 -22.93 -6.19
CA LYS A 70 -2.42 -23.93 -7.21
C LYS A 70 -3.53 -24.96 -7.37
N ALA A 71 -4.28 -24.82 -8.47
CA ALA A 71 -4.79 -25.96 -9.23
C ALA A 71 -5.19 -25.50 -10.64
N THR A 72 -4.29 -24.86 -11.37
CA THR A 72 -4.35 -24.83 -12.83
C THR A 72 -3.68 -26.08 -13.37
N VAL A 73 -4.35 -27.23 -13.27
CA VAL A 73 -4.04 -28.38 -14.15
C VAL A 73 -5.08 -28.40 -15.26
N LYS A 74 -4.77 -27.65 -16.32
CA LYS A 74 -5.28 -27.93 -17.66
C LYS A 74 -4.82 -29.34 -18.03
N LYS A 75 -5.74 -30.22 -18.42
CA LYS A 75 -5.70 -30.85 -19.75
C LYS A 75 -6.94 -31.69 -19.98
N ALA A 76 -7.77 -31.18 -20.89
CA ALA A 76 -8.64 -31.97 -21.72
C ALA A 76 -7.86 -33.15 -22.31
N VAL A 77 -8.30 -34.38 -22.04
CA VAL A 77 -7.94 -35.55 -22.83
C VAL A 77 -9.23 -36.11 -23.42
N LYS A 78 -9.19 -36.17 -24.76
CA LYS A 78 -10.24 -36.50 -25.72
C LYS A 78 -10.90 -37.85 -25.44
N LYS A 79 -12.22 -37.94 -25.64
CA LYS A 79 -12.92 -39.19 -25.94
C LYS A 79 -12.36 -39.81 -27.23
N PRO A 80 -12.19 -41.14 -27.29
CA PRO A 80 -12.44 -41.86 -28.53
C PRO A 80 -13.53 -42.93 -28.38
N LYS A 81 -14.29 -43.07 -29.47
CA LYS A 81 -15.36 -44.06 -29.74
C LYS A 81 -14.91 -45.52 -29.59
N ARG A 82 -15.82 -46.38 -29.14
CA ARG A 82 -16.08 -47.76 -29.65
C ARG A 82 -17.54 -48.09 -29.34
N LYS A 83 -18.51 -48.04 -30.28
CA LYS A 83 -18.82 -48.82 -31.51
C LYS A 83 -19.45 -50.20 -31.17
N ARG A 84 -20.78 -50.26 -31.39
CA ARG A 84 -21.72 -51.38 -31.62
C ARG A 84 -21.54 -52.66 -30.82
#